data_AF-A0A7C4QAD7-F1
#
_entry.id   AF-A0A7C4QAD7-F1
#
_cell.length_a   1.000
_cell.length_b   1.000
_cell.length_c   1.000
_cell.angle_alpha   90.00
_cell.angle_beta   90.00
_cell.angle_gamma   90.00
#
_symmetry.space_group_name_H-M   'P 1'
#
loop_
_entity.id
_entity.type
_entity.pdbx_description
1 polymer ?
#
loop_
_entity_poly.entity_id
_entity_poly.type
_entity_poly.pdbx_seq_one_letter_code
_entity_poly.pdbx_strand_id
1 'polypeptide(L)'
;MTVTITSTKTPTQTITPTLTPTVCTIYYYDADQDGFGKCDDYICSTSPYSPYIATICGDCNDNDAQIWPGYSEICGDGKDNNCDGNIDEGCSP
;
A
#
# COMPACT_ATOMS: atom_id res chain seq x y z
N MET A 1 19.55 -12.28 -25.70
CA MET A 1 18.58 -11.17 -25.84
C MET A 1 18.17 -10.78 -24.44
N THR A 2 18.88 -9.82 -23.85
CA THR A 2 18.58 -9.31 -22.50
C THR A 2 17.40 -8.37 -22.61
N VAL A 3 16.25 -8.76 -22.07
CA VAL A 3 15.07 -7.89 -22.01
C VAL A 3 15.18 -7.07 -20.74
N THR A 4 15.57 -5.81 -20.88
CA THR A 4 15.49 -4.79 -19.83
C THR A 4 14.01 -4.42 -19.67
N ILE A 5 13.37 -4.93 -18.63
CA ILE A 5 12.02 -4.51 -18.25
C ILE A 5 12.12 -3.26 -17.38
N THR A 6 11.98 -2.09 -18.00
CA THR A 6 11.69 -0.84 -17.30
C THR A 6 10.25 -0.90 -16.80
N SER A 7 10.08 -1.20 -15.50
CA SER A 7 8.77 -1.22 -14.84
C SER A 7 8.22 0.20 -14.71
N THR A 8 7.39 0.62 -15.66
CA THR A 8 6.49 1.75 -15.48
C THR A 8 5.12 1.18 -15.11
N LYS A 9 4.82 1.18 -13.81
CA LYS A 9 3.48 1.17 -13.19
C LYS A 9 2.39 0.44 -14.01
N THR A 10 2.06 -0.78 -13.57
CA THR A 10 1.08 -1.76 -14.10
C THR A 10 1.58 -2.68 -15.22
N PRO A 11 1.82 -4.00 -14.95
CA PRO A 11 2.26 -4.91 -15.99
C PRO A 11 1.06 -5.59 -16.67
N THR A 12 0.67 -5.07 -17.84
CA THR A 12 -0.07 -5.86 -18.84
C THR A 12 0.91 -6.90 -19.41
N GLN A 13 0.98 -8.10 -18.81
CA GLN A 13 1.87 -9.16 -19.29
C GLN A 13 1.20 -9.98 -20.40
N THR A 14 1.69 -9.81 -21.62
CA THR A 14 1.42 -10.70 -22.76
C THR A 14 2.07 -12.07 -22.50
N ILE A 15 1.25 -13.02 -22.07
CA ILE A 15 1.64 -14.41 -21.81
C ILE A 15 2.07 -15.12 -23.10
N THR A 16 3.34 -15.53 -23.15
CA THR A 16 3.91 -16.45 -24.15
C THR A 16 4.00 -17.86 -23.51
N PRO A 17 3.71 -18.97 -24.22
CA PRO A 17 3.46 -20.29 -23.60
C PRO A 17 4.73 -21.06 -23.20
N THR A 18 5.55 -20.47 -22.33
CA THR A 18 6.61 -21.14 -21.56
C THR A 18 6.57 -20.58 -20.14
N LEU A 19 5.52 -20.96 -19.40
CA LEU A 19 5.09 -20.35 -18.15
C LEU A 19 5.75 -21.04 -16.94
N THR A 20 6.91 -20.55 -16.52
CA THR A 20 7.11 -20.43 -15.07
C THR A 20 6.55 -19.06 -14.69
N PRO A 21 5.40 -18.95 -14.00
CA PRO A 21 4.96 -17.66 -13.52
C PRO A 21 6.07 -17.13 -12.62
N THR A 22 6.67 -16.00 -12.99
CA THR A 22 7.55 -15.26 -12.09
C THR A 22 6.65 -14.78 -10.96
N VAL A 23 6.57 -15.58 -9.89
CA VAL A 23 5.82 -15.22 -8.70
C VAL A 23 6.50 -14.00 -8.10
N CYS A 24 5.77 -12.90 -8.03
CA CYS A 24 6.14 -11.76 -7.21
C CYS A 24 4.94 -11.36 -6.38
N THR A 25 5.25 -10.87 -5.19
CA THR A 25 4.28 -10.23 -4.30
C THR A 25 4.34 -8.74 -4.56
N ILE A 26 3.18 -8.08 -4.55
CA ILE A 26 3.12 -6.62 -4.60
C ILE A 26 3.43 -6.10 -3.20
N TYR A 27 4.39 -5.19 -3.09
CA TYR A 27 4.69 -4.45 -1.88
C TYR A 27 4.49 -2.96 -2.12
N TYR A 28 3.78 -2.30 -1.22
CA TYR A 28 3.48 -0.87 -1.28
C TYR A 28 4.50 -0.09 -0.45
N TYR A 29 4.80 1.12 -0.89
CA TYR A 29 5.57 2.07 -0.09
C TYR A 29 4.81 2.35 1.20
N ASP A 30 5.48 2.17 2.33
CA ASP A 30 4.94 2.25 3.69
C ASP A 30 6.00 2.92 4.58
N ALA A 31 5.84 4.22 4.82
CA ALA A 31 6.84 5.05 5.50
C ALA A 31 6.71 5.03 7.03
N ASP A 32 5.51 4.90 7.56
CA ASP A 32 5.24 4.85 9.00
C ASP A 32 5.13 3.42 9.55
N GLN A 33 5.14 2.42 8.68
CA GLN A 33 5.26 0.99 8.98
C GLN A 33 4.04 0.42 9.70
N ASP A 34 2.84 0.87 9.37
CA ASP A 34 1.59 0.32 9.91
C ASP A 34 1.06 -0.90 9.13
N GLY A 35 1.69 -1.21 7.98
CA GLY A 35 1.34 -2.35 7.13
C GLY A 35 0.39 -2.02 5.98
N PHE A 36 -0.08 -0.78 5.91
CA PHE A 36 -0.79 -0.18 4.78
C PHE A 36 0.16 0.77 4.04
N GLY A 37 -0.03 0.86 2.72
CA GLY A 37 0.82 1.74 1.92
C GLY A 37 0.09 2.40 0.77
N LYS A 38 0.83 3.20 0.02
CA LYS A 38 0.31 3.95 -1.12
C LYS A 38 -0.04 3.02 -2.28
N CYS A 39 -1.33 2.92 -2.63
CA CYS A 39 -1.80 2.11 -3.78
C CYS A 39 -1.13 2.47 -5.11
N ASP A 40 -0.63 3.70 -5.24
CA ASP A 40 0.01 4.25 -6.42
C ASP A 40 1.54 4.15 -6.44
N ASP A 41 2.16 3.68 -5.35
CA ASP A 41 3.60 3.50 -5.21
C ASP A 41 3.90 2.08 -4.72
N TYR A 42 4.17 1.19 -5.67
CA TYR A 42 4.35 -0.23 -5.40
C TYR A 42 5.41 -0.87 -6.29
N ILE A 43 5.99 -1.95 -5.77
CA ILE A 43 6.92 -2.82 -6.48
C ILE A 43 6.40 -4.24 -6.55
N CYS A 44 6.88 -5.00 -7.52
CA CYS A 44 6.71 -6.44 -7.63
C CYS A 44 8.05 -7.08 -7.25
N SER A 45 8.10 -7.76 -6.11
CA SER A 45 9.32 -8.35 -5.55
C SER A 45 9.06 -9.73 -4.94
N THR A 46 10.10 -10.55 -4.79
CA THR A 46 10.02 -11.85 -4.10
C THR A 46 10.15 -11.74 -2.59
N SER A 47 10.56 -10.57 -2.09
CA SER A 47 10.70 -10.25 -0.66
C SER A 47 10.51 -8.75 -0.42
N PRO A 48 9.98 -8.34 0.74
CA PRO A 48 9.87 -6.92 1.09
C PRO A 48 11.26 -6.32 1.30
N TYR A 49 11.40 -5.02 1.04
CA TYR A 49 12.57 -4.25 1.45
C TYR A 49 12.16 -2.81 1.67
N SER A 50 12.72 -2.16 2.70
CA SER A 50 12.36 -0.78 3.03
C SER A 50 12.65 0.18 1.85
N PRO A 51 11.71 1.08 1.50
CA PRO A 51 10.43 1.38 2.17
C PRO A 51 9.20 0.59 1.64
N TYR A 52 9.38 -0.41 0.78
CA TYR A 52 8.30 -1.25 0.24
C TYR A 52 8.07 -2.50 1.10
N ILE A 53 7.28 -2.35 2.15
CA ILE A 53 7.05 -3.40 3.16
C ILE A 53 5.57 -3.74 3.36
N ALA A 54 4.64 -2.81 3.07
CA ALA A 54 3.20 -3.07 3.18
C ALA A 54 2.72 -4.04 2.11
N THR A 55 1.72 -4.85 2.45
CA THR A 55 1.05 -5.77 1.52
C THR A 55 -0.40 -5.39 1.25
N ILE A 56 -0.90 -4.38 1.97
CA ILE A 56 -2.22 -3.82 1.83
C ILE A 56 -2.06 -2.38 1.37
N CYS A 57 -2.93 -1.94 0.48
CA CYS A 57 -2.95 -0.57 0.00
C CYS A 57 -4.18 0.15 0.54
N GLY A 58 -4.09 1.47 0.69
CA GLY A 58 -5.23 2.31 1.09
C GLY A 58 -4.93 3.29 2.22
N ASP A 59 -3.67 3.37 2.66
CA ASP A 59 -3.26 4.33 3.65
C ASP A 59 -3.46 5.79 3.15
N CYS A 60 -4.19 6.56 3.93
CA CYS A 60 -4.49 7.96 3.68
C CYS A 60 -3.47 8.93 4.30
N ASN A 61 -2.63 8.48 5.24
CA ASN A 61 -1.53 9.25 5.80
C ASN A 61 -0.31 8.40 6.19
N ASP A 62 0.52 8.14 5.19
CA ASP A 62 1.83 7.46 5.20
C ASP A 62 2.95 8.14 6.02
N ASN A 63 2.60 8.96 7.00
CA ASN A 63 3.53 9.53 7.98
C ASN A 63 3.04 9.35 9.43
N ASP A 64 1.91 8.68 9.64
CA ASP A 64 1.26 8.51 10.93
C ASP A 64 0.64 7.11 11.03
N ALA A 65 1.35 6.18 11.68
CA ALA A 65 0.93 4.79 11.86
C ALA A 65 -0.37 4.61 12.68
N GLN A 66 -0.98 5.70 13.15
CA GLN A 66 -2.31 5.73 13.76
C GLN A 66 -3.40 6.17 12.79
N ILE A 67 -3.11 6.24 11.49
CA ILE A 67 -4.05 6.62 10.44
C ILE A 67 -3.99 5.61 9.30
N TRP A 68 -4.91 4.66 9.30
CA TRP A 68 -5.00 3.64 8.25
C TRP A 68 -6.40 3.03 8.14
N PRO A 69 -6.75 2.39 7.01
CA PRO A 69 -8.07 1.81 6.77
C PRO A 69 -8.63 0.91 7.89
N GLY A 70 -9.58 1.42 8.66
CA GLY A 70 -10.22 0.69 9.76
C GLY A 70 -9.54 0.81 11.12
N TYR A 71 -8.62 1.76 11.31
CA TYR A 71 -8.16 2.16 12.64
C TYR A 71 -9.34 2.71 13.48
N SER A 72 -9.13 2.92 14.79
CA SER A 72 -10.16 3.51 15.66
C SER A 72 -10.06 5.03 15.65
N GLU A 73 -11.20 5.71 15.46
CA GLU A 73 -11.26 7.17 15.58
C GLU A 73 -10.79 7.66 16.96
N ILE A 74 -9.94 8.68 16.93
CA ILE A 74 -9.41 9.39 18.10
C ILE A 74 -10.20 10.68 18.25
N CYS A 75 -11.30 10.60 19.00
CA CYS A 75 -12.21 11.72 19.18
C CYS A 75 -11.52 13.03 19.60
N GLY A 76 -11.69 14.05 18.76
CA GLY A 76 -11.25 15.43 18.99
C GLY A 76 -9.82 15.71 18.54
N ASP A 77 -9.19 14.81 17.78
CA ASP A 77 -7.88 15.07 17.16
C ASP A 77 -8.00 15.78 15.79
N GLY A 78 -9.22 15.82 15.23
CA GLY A 78 -9.52 16.50 13.96
C GLY A 78 -8.98 15.77 12.73
N LYS A 79 -8.73 14.46 12.84
CA LYS A 79 -8.23 13.60 11.76
C LYS A 79 -9.28 12.54 11.41
N ASP A 80 -9.15 12.02 10.20
CA ASP A 80 -9.80 10.78 9.76
C ASP A 80 -8.82 9.67 10.07
N ASN A 81 -8.95 9.00 11.23
CA ASN A 81 -7.95 8.01 11.62
C ASN A 81 -8.15 6.69 10.89
N ASN A 82 -9.38 6.39 10.46
CA ASN A 82 -9.72 5.11 9.85
C ASN A 82 -9.77 5.13 8.31
N CYS A 83 -9.43 6.27 7.70
CA CYS A 83 -9.42 6.51 6.26
C CYS A 83 -10.78 6.24 5.56
N ASP A 84 -11.91 6.49 6.24
CA ASP A 84 -13.25 6.29 5.66
C ASP A 84 -13.84 7.55 4.99
N GLY A 85 -13.13 8.68 5.12
CA GLY A 85 -13.51 9.99 4.57
C GLY A 85 -14.32 10.88 5.53
N ASN A 86 -14.58 10.43 6.76
CA ASN A 86 -15.16 11.23 7.83
C ASN A 86 -14.10 11.56 8.89
N ILE A 87 -14.34 12.65 9.63
CA ILE A 87 -13.43 13.09 10.70
C ILE A 87 -14.21 12.98 12.00
N ASP A 88 -13.59 12.36 13.01
CA ASP A 88 -14.13 12.23 14.37
C ASP A 88 -15.55 11.59 14.42
N GLU A 89 -15.87 10.64 13.53
CA GLU A 89 -17.16 9.97 13.56
C GLU A 89 -17.29 8.96 14.71
N GLY A 90 -18.52 8.65 15.09
CA GLY A 90 -18.79 7.75 16.24
C GLY A 90 -18.45 8.35 17.61
N CYS A 91 -17.94 9.58 17.67
CA CYS A 91 -17.67 10.30 18.90
C CYS A 91 -18.97 10.82 19.53
N SER A 92 -19.23 10.41 20.78
CA SER A 92 -20.27 11.05 21.59
C SER A 92 -19.76 12.37 22.18
N PRO A 93 -20.60 13.41 22.26
CA PRO A 93 -20.24 14.68 22.91
C PRO A 93 -19.97 14.55 24.41
#